data_AF-A0A6G3XPT2-F1
#
_entry.id   AF-A0A6G3XPT2-F1
#
_cell.length_a   1.000
_cell.length_b   1.000
_cell.length_c   1.000
_cell.angle_alpha   90.00
_cell.angle_beta   90.00
_cell.angle_gamma   90.00
#
_symmetry.space_group_name_H-M   'P 1'
#
loop_
_entity.id
_entity.type
_entity.pdbx_description
1 polymer ?
#
loop_
_entity_poly.entity_id
_entity_poly.type
_entity_poly.pdbx_seq_one_letter_code
_entity_poly.pdbx_strand_id
1 'polypeptide(L)'
;MFSGIDEVDWASMEHAYGPADDVPELLRGLASDDPAEREAALDGMYGAVHHQGDVYACTLACIPFLFELAVDPGVQDRGSVVELLTSIGGFDLDEDDEAEIDEDEIEGAANYAMAAAAVTAGAGVF
;
A
#
# COMPACT_ATOMS: atom_id res chain seq x y z
N MET A 1 0.60 -5.93 -15.77
CA MET A 1 1.20 -5.94 -14.43
C MET A 1 2.42 -5.02 -14.45
N PHE A 2 2.38 -3.98 -13.62
CA PHE A 2 3.44 -2.99 -13.37
C PHE A 2 3.76 -2.03 -14.53
N SER A 3 2.74 -1.63 -15.30
CA SER A 3 2.99 -0.67 -16.39
C SER A 3 3.38 0.70 -15.82
N GLY A 4 4.56 1.22 -16.19
CA GLY A 4 5.05 2.51 -15.70
C GLY A 4 5.74 2.46 -14.33
N ILE A 5 5.97 1.28 -13.74
CA ILE A 5 6.63 1.17 -12.43
C ILE A 5 8.04 1.79 -12.41
N ASP A 6 8.79 1.67 -13.50
CA ASP A 6 10.14 2.23 -13.62
C ASP A 6 10.14 3.72 -14.03
N GLU A 7 8.97 4.31 -14.29
CA GLU A 7 8.82 5.74 -14.64
C GLU A 7 8.57 6.60 -13.40
N VAL A 8 8.17 5.99 -12.28
CA VAL A 8 8.00 6.66 -10.99
C VAL A 8 9.38 6.94 -10.39
N ASP A 9 9.61 8.18 -9.95
CA ASP A 9 10.86 8.59 -9.29
C ASP A 9 10.87 8.17 -7.81
N TRP A 10 10.97 6.86 -7.56
CA TRP A 10 10.92 6.29 -6.21
C TRP A 10 11.99 6.83 -5.27
N ALA A 11 13.19 7.06 -5.79
CA ALA A 11 14.32 7.58 -5.02
C ALA A 11 14.11 9.03 -4.52
N SER A 12 13.15 9.76 -5.09
CA SER A 12 12.75 11.09 -4.60
C SER A 12 11.78 11.04 -3.41
N MET A 13 11.23 9.86 -3.11
CA MET A 13 10.27 9.63 -2.03
C MET A 13 10.95 8.89 -0.87
N GLU A 14 10.32 8.97 0.29
CA GLU A 14 10.79 8.26 1.49
C GLU A 14 9.65 7.40 2.06
N HIS A 15 10.06 6.27 2.62
CA HIS A 15 9.28 5.42 3.52
C HIS A 15 9.86 5.50 4.94
N ALA A 16 9.37 4.69 5.89
CA ALA A 16 9.76 4.78 7.31
C ALA A 16 11.28 4.69 7.60
N TYR A 17 12.06 4.04 6.72
CA TYR A 17 13.49 3.81 6.91
C TYR A 17 14.41 4.56 5.93
N GLY A 18 13.89 5.56 5.21
CA GLY A 18 14.66 6.36 4.26
C GLY A 18 14.14 6.30 2.83
N PRO A 19 15.00 6.46 1.81
CA PRO A 19 14.61 6.48 0.40
C PRO A 19 13.85 5.21 -0.02
N ALA A 20 12.86 5.37 -0.90
CA ALA A 20 11.93 4.32 -1.30
C ALA A 20 12.35 3.58 -2.59
N ASP A 21 13.65 3.55 -2.93
CA ASP A 21 14.16 2.95 -4.18
C ASP A 21 14.03 1.41 -4.22
N ASP A 22 13.74 0.77 -3.10
CA ASP A 22 13.46 -0.65 -2.94
C ASP A 22 11.98 -1.04 -3.19
N VAL A 23 11.06 -0.09 -3.18
CA VAL A 23 9.62 -0.32 -3.36
C VAL A 23 9.26 -1.08 -4.66
N PRO A 24 9.92 -0.83 -5.81
CA PRO A 24 9.66 -1.62 -7.01
C PRO A 24 10.00 -3.11 -6.88
N GLU A 25 10.94 -3.47 -6.00
CA GLU A 25 11.27 -4.87 -5.71
C GLU A 25 10.18 -5.50 -4.84
N LEU A 26 9.71 -4.78 -3.80
CA LEU A 26 8.60 -5.22 -2.95
C LEU A 26 7.33 -5.47 -3.77
N LEU A 27 6.95 -4.53 -4.66
CA LEU A 27 5.79 -4.69 -5.53
C LEU A 27 5.90 -5.94 -6.42
N ARG A 28 7.07 -6.18 -7.02
CA ARG A 28 7.31 -7.39 -7.83
C ARG A 28 7.32 -8.66 -6.98
N GLY A 29 7.83 -8.59 -5.76
CA GLY A 29 7.83 -9.69 -4.79
C GLY A 29 6.43 -10.16 -4.43
N LEU A 30 5.45 -9.25 -4.30
CA LEU A 30 4.03 -9.60 -4.10
C LEU A 30 3.45 -10.47 -5.24
N ALA A 31 4.02 -10.38 -6.45
CA ALA A 31 3.62 -11.17 -7.61
C ALA A 31 4.39 -12.49 -7.78
N SER A 32 5.36 -12.78 -6.89
CA SER A 32 6.25 -13.93 -7.05
C SER A 32 5.52 -15.27 -7.00
N ASP A 33 5.99 -16.24 -7.77
CA ASP A 33 5.55 -17.63 -7.67
C ASP A 33 6.02 -18.28 -6.35
N ASP A 34 7.08 -17.76 -5.72
CA ASP A 34 7.60 -18.24 -4.44
C ASP A 34 6.81 -17.64 -3.25
N PRO A 35 6.12 -18.46 -2.43
CA PRO A 35 5.42 -17.99 -1.24
C PRO A 35 6.29 -17.22 -0.26
N ALA A 36 7.57 -17.59 -0.10
CA ALA A 36 8.47 -16.93 0.84
C ALA A 36 8.84 -15.50 0.36
N GLU A 37 8.98 -15.31 -0.95
CA GLU A 37 9.21 -13.97 -1.52
C GLU A 37 7.98 -13.09 -1.38
N ARG A 38 6.77 -13.66 -1.56
CA ARG A 38 5.52 -12.91 -1.35
C ARG A 38 5.32 -12.49 0.10
N GLU A 39 5.58 -13.39 1.04
CA GLU A 39 5.51 -13.11 2.49
C GLU A 39 6.51 -12.00 2.87
N ALA A 40 7.78 -12.14 2.47
CA ALA A 40 8.80 -11.14 2.74
C ALA A 40 8.48 -9.77 2.10
N ALA A 41 7.92 -9.76 0.90
CA ALA A 41 7.49 -8.54 0.23
C ALA A 41 6.32 -7.87 0.96
N LEU A 42 5.33 -8.65 1.41
CA LEU A 42 4.21 -8.14 2.20
C LEU A 42 4.67 -7.56 3.54
N ASP A 43 5.57 -8.27 4.24
CA ASP A 43 6.21 -7.78 5.46
C ASP A 43 6.99 -6.49 5.21
N GLY A 44 7.68 -6.37 4.06
CA GLY A 44 8.35 -5.13 3.67
C GLY A 44 7.39 -3.98 3.41
N MET A 45 6.24 -4.26 2.76
CA MET A 45 5.20 -3.26 2.53
C MET A 45 4.64 -2.72 3.86
N TYR A 46 4.27 -3.59 4.81
CA TYR A 46 3.81 -3.14 6.13
C TYR A 46 4.94 -2.61 7.02
N GLY A 47 6.16 -3.10 6.85
CA GLY A 47 7.31 -2.74 7.67
C GLY A 47 7.92 -1.40 7.32
N ALA A 48 7.89 -1.00 6.04
CA ALA A 48 8.50 0.24 5.59
C ALA A 48 7.50 1.16 4.88
N VAL A 49 6.77 0.63 3.89
CA VAL A 49 5.95 1.42 2.94
C VAL A 49 4.62 1.87 3.55
N HIS A 50 4.06 1.16 4.52
CA HIS A 50 2.86 1.50 5.26
C HIS A 50 3.05 1.21 6.75
N HIS A 51 4.15 1.72 7.29
CA HIS A 51 4.60 1.42 8.64
C HIS A 51 3.67 1.99 9.70
N GLN A 52 3.15 1.12 10.57
CA GLN A 52 2.25 1.48 11.68
C GLN A 52 1.04 2.32 11.23
N GLY A 53 0.53 2.06 10.02
CA GLY A 53 -0.59 2.80 9.45
C GLY A 53 -0.21 4.10 8.73
N ASP A 54 1.05 4.55 8.82
CA ASP A 54 1.47 5.79 8.16
C ASP A 54 1.33 5.71 6.63
N VAL A 55 0.86 6.80 6.03
CA VAL A 55 0.78 6.96 4.58
C VAL A 55 1.84 7.96 4.12
N TYR A 56 2.80 7.45 3.35
CA TYR A 56 3.88 8.18 2.70
C TYR A 56 3.57 8.46 1.22
N ALA A 57 4.37 9.31 0.58
CA ALA A 57 4.26 9.54 -0.86
C ALA A 57 4.46 8.24 -1.67
N CYS A 58 5.39 7.38 -1.23
CA CYS A 58 5.61 6.08 -1.86
C CYS A 58 4.45 5.10 -1.63
N THR A 59 3.75 5.18 -0.48
CA THR A 59 2.52 4.40 -0.22
C THR A 59 1.45 4.71 -1.25
N LEU A 60 1.20 6.01 -1.49
CA LEU A 60 0.23 6.45 -2.49
C LEU A 60 0.64 6.05 -3.91
N ALA A 61 1.94 6.13 -4.23
CA ALA A 61 2.47 5.72 -5.53
C ALA A 61 2.32 4.20 -5.78
N CYS A 62 2.20 3.38 -4.74
CA CYS A 62 1.97 1.93 -4.87
C CYS A 62 0.54 1.59 -5.32
N ILE A 63 -0.45 2.44 -5.04
CA ILE A 63 -1.89 2.11 -5.18
C ILE A 63 -2.26 1.59 -6.58
N PRO A 64 -1.85 2.21 -7.71
CA PRO A 64 -2.17 1.69 -9.03
C PRO A 64 -1.63 0.26 -9.26
N PHE A 65 -0.44 -0.05 -8.74
CA PHE A 65 0.21 -1.34 -8.89
C PHE A 65 -0.41 -2.42 -8.00
N LEU A 66 -0.81 -2.04 -6.77
CA LEU A 66 -1.58 -2.91 -5.87
C LEU A 66 -2.94 -3.27 -6.49
N PHE A 67 -3.58 -2.34 -7.21
CA PHE A 67 -4.79 -2.67 -7.96
C PHE A 67 -4.55 -3.63 -9.12
N GLU A 68 -3.47 -3.44 -9.90
CA GLU A 68 -3.08 -4.41 -10.94
C GLU A 68 -2.89 -5.82 -10.36
N LEU A 69 -2.27 -5.93 -9.17
CA LEU A 69 -2.11 -7.19 -8.46
C LEU A 69 -3.44 -7.77 -7.99
N ALA A 70 -4.30 -6.92 -7.42
CA ALA A 70 -5.59 -7.34 -6.86
C ALA A 70 -6.56 -7.88 -7.93
N VAL A 71 -6.46 -7.45 -9.20
CA VAL A 71 -7.34 -7.91 -10.29
C VAL A 71 -6.81 -9.10 -11.09
N ASP A 72 -5.50 -9.34 -11.07
CA ASP A 72 -4.89 -10.37 -11.92
C ASP A 72 -5.15 -11.78 -11.35
N PRO A 73 -5.86 -12.68 -12.08
CA PRO A 73 -6.14 -14.03 -11.62
C PRO A 73 -4.91 -14.93 -11.49
N GLY A 74 -3.76 -14.54 -12.03
CA GLY A 74 -2.48 -15.26 -11.87
C GLY A 74 -1.81 -15.03 -10.50
N VAL A 75 -2.15 -13.94 -9.80
CA VAL A 75 -1.61 -13.63 -8.46
C VAL A 75 -2.25 -14.55 -7.43
N GLN A 76 -1.42 -15.21 -6.62
CA GLN A 76 -1.88 -16.22 -5.66
C GLN A 76 -2.54 -15.59 -4.43
N ASP A 77 -1.85 -14.67 -3.74
CA ASP A 77 -2.26 -14.13 -2.44
C ASP A 77 -2.98 -12.77 -2.56
N ARG A 78 -3.91 -12.68 -3.50
CA ARG A 78 -4.67 -11.45 -3.78
C ARG A 78 -5.43 -10.90 -2.58
N GLY A 79 -5.86 -11.78 -1.67
CA GLY A 79 -6.55 -11.38 -0.43
C GLY A 79 -5.70 -10.44 0.42
N SER A 80 -4.42 -10.76 0.61
CA SER A 80 -3.48 -9.93 1.37
C SER A 80 -3.18 -8.59 0.68
N VAL A 81 -3.21 -8.54 -0.65
CA VAL A 81 -3.08 -7.29 -1.41
C VAL A 81 -4.32 -6.40 -1.20
N VAL A 82 -5.51 -6.99 -1.17
CA VAL A 82 -6.76 -6.26 -0.88
C VAL A 82 -6.76 -5.73 0.54
N GLU A 83 -6.30 -6.53 1.50
CA GLU A 83 -6.16 -6.14 2.90
C GLU A 83 -5.19 -4.95 3.08
N LEU A 84 -4.05 -4.97 2.38
CA LEU A 84 -3.11 -3.85 2.35
C LEU A 84 -3.78 -2.59 1.76
N LEU A 85 -4.54 -2.72 0.67
CA LEU A 85 -5.28 -1.60 0.09
C LEU A 85 -6.34 -1.02 1.05
N THR A 86 -7.03 -1.87 1.82
CA THR A 86 -8.02 -1.39 2.81
C THR A 86 -7.34 -0.67 3.97
N SER A 87 -6.23 -1.19 4.47
CA SER A 87 -5.45 -0.57 5.55
C SER A 87 -4.92 0.81 5.12
N ILE A 88 -4.37 0.92 3.90
CA ILE A 88 -3.95 2.22 3.31
C ILE A 88 -5.12 3.21 3.23
N GLY A 89 -6.33 2.72 2.90
CA GLY A 89 -7.54 3.53 2.81
C GLY A 89 -8.10 3.98 4.17
N GLY A 90 -7.46 3.62 5.29
CA GLY A 90 -7.96 3.87 6.64
C GLY A 90 -9.15 2.97 7.04
N PHE A 91 -9.36 1.86 6.32
CA PHE A 91 -10.31 0.83 6.71
C PHE A 91 -9.57 -0.26 7.47
N ASP A 92 -9.52 -0.17 8.79
CA ASP A 92 -9.13 -1.31 9.61
C ASP A 92 -10.26 -2.34 9.62
N LEU A 93 -9.96 -3.56 9.18
CA LEU A 93 -10.91 -4.67 9.18
C LEU A 93 -11.07 -5.30 10.58
N ASP A 94 -10.27 -4.85 11.55
CA ASP A 94 -10.07 -5.51 12.85
C ASP A 94 -10.61 -4.76 14.09
N GLU A 95 -11.19 -3.55 14.00
CA GLU A 95 -11.69 -2.87 15.21
C GLU A 95 -13.15 -2.40 15.19
N ASP A 96 -13.86 -2.80 16.25
CA ASP A 96 -15.06 -2.17 16.78
C ASP A 96 -14.86 -0.64 16.86
N ASP A 97 -15.73 0.11 16.17
CA ASP A 97 -15.84 1.57 16.12
C ASP A 97 -15.88 2.25 17.52
N GLU A 98 -14.80 2.36 18.30
CA GLU A 98 -14.69 3.36 19.39
C GLU A 98 -13.22 3.71 19.73
N ALA A 99 -12.59 4.61 18.97
CA ALA A 99 -11.47 5.41 19.49
C ALA A 99 -11.65 6.88 19.11
N GLU A 100 -11.65 7.75 20.12
CA GLU A 100 -11.72 9.20 19.94
C GLU A 100 -10.45 9.73 19.26
N ILE A 101 -10.63 10.46 18.17
CA ILE A 101 -9.58 11.13 17.39
C ILE A 101 -8.88 12.18 18.29
N ASP A 102 -7.57 12.05 18.49
CA ASP A 102 -6.74 13.02 19.23
C ASP A 102 -6.43 14.26 18.34
N GLU A 103 -6.28 15.44 18.95
CA GLU A 103 -6.01 16.71 18.24
C GLU A 103 -4.67 16.69 17.48
N ASP A 104 -3.76 15.76 17.81
CA ASP A 104 -2.49 15.55 17.11
C ASP A 104 -2.62 14.73 15.79
N GLU A 105 -3.80 14.15 15.52
CA GLU A 105 -4.12 13.34 14.31
C GLU A 105 -4.55 14.19 13.09
N ILE A 106 -4.46 15.51 13.19
CA ILE A 106 -4.91 16.42 12.13
C ILE A 106 -3.99 16.42 10.90
N GLU A 107 -2.69 16.09 11.05
CA GLU A 107 -1.75 15.98 9.92
C GLU A 107 -1.88 14.63 9.20
N GLY A 108 -2.14 13.54 9.92
CA GLY A 108 -2.42 12.21 9.35
C GLY A 108 -3.74 12.18 8.58
N ALA A 109 -4.77 12.90 9.04
CA ALA A 109 -6.10 12.92 8.43
C ALA A 109 -6.09 13.34 6.95
N ALA A 110 -5.20 14.25 6.54
CA ALA A 110 -5.09 14.66 5.14
C ALA A 110 -4.50 13.54 4.26
N ASN A 111 -3.46 12.85 4.75
CA ASN A 111 -2.83 11.74 4.04
C ASN A 111 -3.77 10.54 3.94
N TYR A 112 -4.46 10.20 5.03
CA TYR A 112 -5.52 9.19 5.02
C TYR A 112 -6.66 9.54 4.07
N ALA A 113 -7.15 10.78 4.07
CA ALA A 113 -8.20 11.20 3.15
C ALA A 113 -7.75 11.09 1.67
N MET A 114 -6.49 11.43 1.38
CA MET A 114 -5.91 11.24 0.04
C MET A 114 -5.78 9.75 -0.32
N ALA A 115 -5.36 8.90 0.62
CA ALA A 115 -5.25 7.47 0.43
C ALA A 115 -6.63 6.83 0.20
N ALA A 116 -7.60 7.13 1.05
CA ALA A 116 -8.99 6.71 0.90
C ALA A 116 -9.56 7.14 -0.45
N ALA A 117 -9.29 8.37 -0.89
CA ALA A 117 -9.69 8.85 -2.21
C ALA A 117 -9.01 8.08 -3.36
N ALA A 118 -7.71 7.79 -3.24
CA ALA A 118 -6.97 7.03 -4.24
C ALA A 118 -7.44 5.57 -4.34
N VAL A 119 -7.68 4.92 -3.20
CA VAL A 119 -8.26 3.57 -3.13
C VAL A 119 -9.69 3.57 -3.71
N THR A 120 -10.53 4.53 -3.31
CA THR A 120 -11.90 4.65 -3.83
C THR A 120 -11.91 4.90 -5.34
N ALA A 121 -11.00 5.72 -5.86
CA ALA A 121 -10.91 6.01 -7.29
C ALA A 121 -10.54 4.76 -8.11
N GLY A 122 -9.68 3.88 -7.59
CA GLY A 122 -9.35 2.61 -8.22
C GLY A 122 -10.41 1.52 -8.04
N ALA A 123 -11.22 1.58 -6.98
CA ALA A 123 -12.32 0.65 -6.74
C ALA A 123 -13.42 0.72 -7.82
N GLY A 124 -13.65 1.88 -8.43
CA GLY A 124 -14.66 2.05 -9.50
C GLY A 124 -14.33 1.35 -10.83
N VAL A 125 -13.13 0.76 -10.93
CA VAL A 125 -12.66 0.00 -12.09
C VAL A 125 -12.89 -1.53 -11.91
N PHE A 126 -13.36 -1.94 -10.73
CA PHE A 126 -13.80 -3.30 -10.39
C PHE A 126 -15.29 -3.48 -10.68
#